data_AF-A0A2W5NGH5-F1
#
_entry.id   AF-A0A2W5NGH5-F1
#
_cell.length_a   1.000
_cell.length_b   1.000
_cell.length_c   1.000
_cell.angle_alpha   90.00
_cell.angle_beta   90.00
_cell.angle_gamma   90.00
#
_symmetry.space_group_name_H-M   'P 1'
#
loop_
_entity.id
_entity.type
_entity.pdbx_description
1 polymer ?
#
loop_
_entity_poly.entity_id
_entity_poly.type
_entity_poly.pdbx_seq_one_letter_code
_entity_poly.pdbx_strand_id
1 'polypeptide(L)' 'MLYQTIRVSSCVSIQGEFVEALANGDVLVRDGRKLYRGQPIRKGDYPFHAAMARSVEPASVIEAI' A
#
# COMPACT_ATOMS: atom_id res chain seq x y z
N MET A 1 3.97 10.61 -10.75
CA MET A 1 4.61 9.34 -10.36
C MET A 1 3.58 8.54 -9.59
N LEU A 2 3.36 7.28 -9.98
CA LEU A 2 2.37 6.40 -9.33
C LEU A 2 3.10 5.52 -8.31
N TYR A 3 2.71 5.60 -7.04
CA TYR A 3 3.23 4.71 -6.01
C TYR A 3 2.30 3.54 -5.79
N GLN A 4 2.87 2.35 -5.71
CA GLN A 4 2.15 1.10 -5.46
C GLN A 4 2.83 0.35 -4.32
N THR A 5 2.02 -0.20 -3.41
CA THR A 5 2.51 -1.13 -2.39
C THR A 5 2.36 -2.55 -2.89
N ILE A 6 3.42 -3.34 -2.76
CA ILE A 6 3.46 -4.76 -3.07
C ILE A 6 3.77 -5.57 -1.80
N ARG A 7 3.21 -6.77 -1.72
CA ARG A 7 3.59 -7.80 -0.76
C ARG A 7 4.68 -8.67 -1.37
N VAL A 8 5.85 -8.70 -0.75
CA VAL A 8 7.00 -9.52 -1.19
C VAL A 8 7.13 -10.82 -0.39
N SER A 9 6.59 -10.85 0.83
CA SER A 9 6.50 -12.04 1.68
C SER A 9 5.28 -11.97 2.60
N SER A 10 5.07 -12.98 3.44
CA SER A 10 3.96 -13.02 4.40
C SER A 10 3.96 -11.85 5.41
N CYS A 11 5.12 -11.28 5.71
CA CYS A 11 5.28 -10.22 6.72
C CYS A 11 5.94 -8.95 6.19
N VAL A 12 6.33 -8.91 4.91
CA VAL A 12 7.03 -7.76 4.32
C VAL A 12 6.23 -7.20 3.15
N SER A 13 5.97 -5.90 3.23
CA SER A 13 5.40 -5.10 2.15
C SER A 13 6.34 -3.95 1.82
N ILE A 14 6.40 -3.56 0.55
CA ILE A 14 7.26 -2.49 0.04
C ILE A 14 6.39 -1.51 -0.74
N GLN A 15 6.55 -0.22 -0.46
CA GLN A 15 5.98 0.84 -1.29
C GLN A 15 7.06 1.41 -2.21
N GLY A 16 6.75 1.54 -3.49
CA GLY A 16 7.68 2.09 -4.47
C GLY A 16 6.96 2.65 -5.69
N GLU A 17 7.73 3.25 -6.59
CA GLU A 17 7.22 3.75 -7.86
C GLU A 17 6.86 2.56 -8.76
N PHE A 18 5.65 2.58 -9.33
CA PHE A 18 5.20 1.56 -10.27
C PHE A 18 6.06 1.59 -11.54
N VAL A 19 6.61 0.42 -11.91
CA VAL A 19 7.38 0.27 -13.15
C VAL A 19 6.55 -0.46 -14.19
N GLU A 20 6.08 -1.67 -13.88
CA GLU A 20 5.26 -2.47 -14.80
C GLU A 20 4.44 -3.53 -14.07
N ALA A 21 3.39 -4.00 -14.74
CA ALA A 21 2.65 -5.18 -14.36
C ALA A 21 3.16 -6.39 -15.15
N LEU A 22 3.40 -7.50 -14.47
CA LEU A 22 3.92 -8.72 -15.08
C LEU A 22 2.77 -9.65 -15.49
N ALA A 23 3.01 -10.51 -16.48
CA ALA A 23 2.00 -11.42 -17.03
C ALA A 23 1.41 -12.38 -15.98
N ASN A 24 2.11 -12.63 -14.88
CA ASN A 24 1.68 -13.52 -13.80
C ASN A 24 0.84 -12.80 -12.73
N GLY A 25 0.54 -11.51 -12.89
CA GLY A 25 -0.23 -10.71 -11.94
C GLY A 25 0.60 -10.03 -10.83
N ASP A 26 1.92 -10.25 -10.79
CA ASP A 26 2.79 -9.46 -9.92
C ASP A 26 3.03 -8.06 -10.50
N VAL A 27 3.53 -7.18 -9.66
CA VAL A 27 3.96 -5.83 -10.02
C VAL A 27 5.43 -5.66 -9.68
N LEU A 28 6.14 -4.96 -10.55
CA LEU A 28 7.50 -4.48 -10.30
C LEU A 28 7.43 -3.03 -9.82
N VAL A 29 8.02 -2.75 -8.66
CA VAL A 29 8.16 -1.40 -8.11
C VAL A 29 9.62 -1.02 -7.94
N ARG A 30 9.92 0.27 -8.01
CA ARG A 30 11.23 0.86 -7.74
C ARG A 30 11.22 1.61 -6.41
N ASP A 31 12.12 1.24 -5.52
CA ASP A 31 12.39 1.97 -4.27
C ASP A 31 13.84 2.47 -4.30
N GLY A 32 13.98 3.78 -4.57
CA GLY A 32 15.26 4.41 -4.86
C GLY A 32 15.98 3.77 -6.05
N ARG A 33 16.99 2.95 -5.76
CA ARG A 33 17.80 2.25 -6.77
C ARG A 33 17.49 0.75 -6.90
N LYS A 34 16.62 0.22 -6.05
CA LYS A 34 16.29 -1.20 -6.02
C LYS A 34 14.95 -1.45 -6.70
N LEU A 35 14.86 -2.58 -7.40
CA LEU A 35 13.61 -3.08 -7.97
C LEU A 35 13.13 -4.25 -7.12
N TYR A 36 11.83 -4.25 -6.83
CA TYR A 36 11.19 -5.30 -6.07
C TYR A 36 9.97 -5.80 -6.83
N ARG A 37 9.81 -7.12 -6.87
CA ARG A 37 8.65 -7.79 -7.46
C ARG A 37 7.80 -8.39 -6.35
N GLY A 38 6.48 -8.24 -6.46
CA GLY A 38 5.56 -8.85 -5.52
C GLY A 38 4.11 -8.67 -5.92
N GLN A 39 3.22 -9.16 -5.07
CA GLN A 39 1.79 -9.10 -5.31
C GLN A 39 1.25 -7.71 -4.96
N PRO A 40 0.51 -7.03 -5.84
CA PRO A 40 -0.05 -5.72 -5.51
C PRO A 40 -1.05 -5.83 -4.36
N ILE A 41 -0.93 -4.96 -3.36
CA ILE A 41 -1.91 -4.83 -2.28
C ILE A 41 -3.00 -3.86 -2.75
N ARG A 42 -4.23 -4.35 -2.93
CA ARG A 42 -5.39 -3.53 -3.29
C ARG A 42 -6.08 -3.00 -2.04
N LYS A 43 -6.88 -1.95 -2.22
CA LYS A 43 -7.77 -1.43 -1.17
C LYS A 43 -8.73 -2.57 -0.76
N GLY A 44 -8.57 -3.07 0.46
CA GLY A 44 -9.32 -4.23 0.99
C GLY A 44 -8.48 -5.48 1.26
N ASP A 45 -7.25 -5.57 0.76
CA ASP A 45 -6.37 -6.75 0.93
C ASP A 45 -5.66 -6.82 2.29
N TYR A 46 -6.02 -5.95 3.24
CA TYR A 46 -5.46 -5.96 4.58
C TYR A 46 -6.21 -6.98 5.46
N PRO A 47 -5.59 -8.12 5.84
CA PRO A 47 -6.24 -9.11 6.70
C PRO A 47 -6.55 -8.57 8.11
N PHE A 48 -5.91 -7.46 8.51
CA PHE A 48 -6.07 -6.86 9.84
C PHE A 48 -7.21 -5.82 9.95
N HIS A 49 -7.87 -5.45 8.85
CA HIS A 49 -8.93 -4.42 8.86
C HIS A 49 -10.32 -4.95 9.22
N ALA A 50 -10.58 -6.25 9.15
CA ALA A 50 -11.87 -6.81 9.54
C ALA A 50 -12.17 -6.61 11.05
N ALA A 51 -11.15 -6.36 11.88
CA ALA A 51 -11.32 -6.25 13.33
C ALA A 51 -11.34 -4.81 13.89
N MET A 52 -10.89 -3.78 13.16
CA MET A 52 -10.82 -2.40 13.69
C MET A 52 -11.00 -1.30 12.63
N ALA A 53 -12.03 -1.39 11.80
CA ALA A 53 -12.57 -0.18 11.16
C ALA A 53 -13.38 0.62 12.21
N ARG A 54 -12.70 1.27 13.15
CA ARG A 54 -13.30 2.40 13.87
C ARG A 54 -13.31 3.57 12.91
N SER A 55 -14.47 4.15 12.61
CA SER A 55 -14.56 5.42 11.90
C SER A 55 -13.64 6.41 12.59
N VAL A 56 -12.54 6.79 11.94
CA VAL A 56 -11.76 7.94 12.36
C VAL A 56 -12.53 9.15 11.83
N GLU A 57 -13.42 9.68 12.66
CA GLU A 57 -14.04 10.97 12.41
C GLU A 57 -12.92 12.03 12.32
N PRO A 58 -12.93 12.94 11.34
CA PRO A 58 -11.93 13.98 11.25
C PRO A 58 -11.92 14.80 12.54
N ALA A 59 -10.73 15.04 13.11
CA ALA A 59 -10.57 15.86 14.29
C ALA A 59 -11.22 17.23 14.04
N SER A 60 -12.24 17.57 14.85
CA SER A 60 -12.92 18.85 14.80
C SER A 60 -11.90 19.97 14.89
N VAL A 61 -11.88 20.85 13.88
CA VAL A 61 -11.14 22.11 13.93
C VAL A 61 -11.65 22.89 15.13
N ILE A 62 -10.82 23.07 16.15
CA ILE A 62 -11.11 23.99 17.25
C ILE A 62 -10.87 25.38 16.66
N GLU A 63 -11.92 26.07 16.23
CA GLU A 63 -11.83 27.51 15.98
C GLU A 63 -11.58 28.19 17.33
N ALA A 64 -10.37 28.73 17.47
CA ALA A 64 -9.99 29.58 18.59
C ALA A 64 -10.70 30.94 18.43
N ILE A 65 -11.41 31.35 19.48
CA ILE A 65 -12.04 32.67 19.63
C ILE A 65 -10.97 33.70 19.96
#